data_AF-A0A661E9T8-F1
#
_entry.id   AF-A0A661E9T8-F1
#
_cell.length_a   1.000
_cell.length_b   1.000
_cell.length_c   1.000
_cell.angle_alpha   90.00
_cell.angle_beta   90.00
_cell.angle_gamma   90.00
#
_symmetry.space_group_name_H-M   'P 1'
#
loop_
_entity.id
_entity.type
_entity.pdbx_description
1 polymer ?
#
loop_
_entity_poly.entity_id
_entity_poly.type
_entity_poly.pdbx_seq_one_letter_code
_entity_poly.pdbx_strand_id
1 'polypeptide(L)' 'MALIDEKKEYISILKLYISLIMALVLTIGAGVINLFLSNTINILFWMRIVTIITLIVVFVVIVKKIHNNISRLKKL' A
#
# COMPACT_ATOMS: atom_id res chain seq x y z
N MET A 1 -10.59 25.22 -13.47
CA MET A 1 -9.66 24.24 -14.09
C MET A 1 -8.47 23.93 -13.19
N ALA A 2 -7.69 24.94 -12.75
CA ALA A 2 -6.50 24.73 -11.91
C ALA A 2 -6.69 23.81 -10.67
N LEU A 3 -7.75 24.01 -9.88
CA LEU A 3 -8.03 23.18 -8.69
C LEU A 3 -8.37 21.71 -8.98
N ILE A 4 -8.89 21.42 -10.18
CA ILE A 4 -9.24 20.06 -10.60
C ILE A 4 -7.97 19.34 -11.07
N ASP A 5 -7.10 20.03 -11.81
CA ASP A 5 -5.81 19.50 -12.25
C ASP A 5 -4.88 19.19 -11.06
N GLU A 6 -4.79 20.09 -10.07
CA GLU A 6 -3.99 19.88 -8.86
C GLU A 6 -4.45 18.64 -8.08
N LYS A 7 -5.77 18.45 -7.93
CA LYS A 7 -6.32 17.25 -7.26
C LYS A 7 -6.10 15.98 -8.07
N LYS A 8 -6.14 16.07 -9.40
CA LYS A 8 -5.86 14.93 -10.29
C LYS A 8 -4.39 14.51 -10.19
N GLU A 9 -3.48 15.46 -10.11
CA GLU A 9 -2.05 15.22 -9.90
C GLU A 9 -1.79 14.58 -8.52
N TYR A 10 -2.44 15.09 -7.47
CA TYR A 10 -2.39 14.49 -6.14
C TYR A 10 -2.86 13.02 -6.12
N ILE A 11 -3.95 12.70 -6.82
CA ILE A 11 -4.44 11.32 -6.97
C ILE A 11 -3.42 10.46 -7.74
N SER A 12 -2.78 11.01 -8.77
CA SER A 12 -1.74 10.32 -9.54
C SER A 12 -0.55 9.92 -8.67
N ILE A 13 -0.07 10.85 -7.84
CA ILE A 13 1.00 10.62 -6.87
C ILE A 13 0.60 9.54 -5.86
N LEU A 14 -0.63 9.62 -5.33
CA LEU A 14 -1.18 8.61 -4.40
C LEU A 14 -1.26 7.22 -5.02
N LYS A 15 -1.63 7.12 -6.31
CA LYS A 15 -1.64 5.86 -7.05
C LYS A 15 -0.23 5.26 -7.16
N LEU A 16 0.78 6.11 -7.36
CA LEU A 16 2.19 5.69 -7.44
C LEU A 16 2.66 5.11 -6.09
N TYR A 17 2.30 5.75 -4.96
CA TYR A 17 2.56 5.20 -3.63
C TYR A 17 1.87 3.85 -3.39
N ILE A 18 0.63 3.67 -3.86
CA ILE A 18 -0.06 2.39 -3.81
C ILE A 18 0.73 1.30 -4.55
N SER A 19 1.17 1.58 -5.77
CA SER A 19 1.95 0.62 -6.55
C SER A 19 3.24 0.23 -5.83
N LEU A 20 3.91 1.19 -5.20
CA LEU A 20 5.12 0.94 -4.41
C LEU A 20 4.84 0.08 -3.18
N ILE A 21 3.77 0.37 -2.43
CA ILE A 21 3.35 -0.45 -1.29
C ILE A 21 3.03 -1.89 -1.73
N MET A 22 2.36 -2.05 -2.87
CA MET A 22 2.04 -3.37 -3.41
C MET A 22 3.32 -4.15 -3.78
N ALA A 23 4.30 -3.49 -4.40
CA ALA A 23 5.61 -4.10 -4.68
C ALA A 23 6.36 -4.52 -3.41
N LEU A 24 6.31 -3.70 -2.34
CA LEU A 24 6.88 -4.05 -1.04
C LEU A 24 6.20 -5.26 -0.42
N VAL A 25 4.86 -5.33 -0.44
CA VAL A 25 4.11 -6.49 0.07
C VAL A 25 4.50 -7.77 -0.66
N LEU A 26 4.61 -7.73 -2.00
CA LEU A 26 5.04 -8.88 -2.79
C LEU A 26 6.47 -9.30 -2.47
N THR A 27 7.38 -8.34 -2.35
CA THR A 27 8.80 -8.61 -2.06
C THR A 27 8.98 -9.23 -0.67
N ILE A 28 8.32 -8.66 0.34
CA ILE A 28 8.36 -9.20 1.72
C ILE A 28 7.65 -10.56 1.76
N GLY A 29 6.52 -10.72 1.07
CA GLY A 29 5.78 -11.97 0.97
C GLY A 29 6.63 -13.10 0.38
N ALA A 30 7.34 -12.86 -0.71
CA ALA A 30 8.31 -13.81 -1.27
C ALA A 30 9.40 -14.19 -0.25
N GLY A 31 9.89 -13.21 0.51
CA GLY A 31 10.83 -13.44 1.60
C GLY A 31 10.24 -14.29 2.73
N VAL A 32 8.96 -14.15 3.06
CA VAL A 32 8.27 -14.98 4.07
C VAL A 32 8.10 -16.42 3.57
N ILE A 33 7.71 -16.60 2.32
CA ILE A 33 7.57 -17.92 1.70
C ILE A 33 8.90 -18.69 1.73
N ASN A 34 10.01 -18.03 1.40
CA ASN A 34 11.34 -18.66 1.46
C ASN A 34 11.74 -19.08 2.88
N LEU A 35 11.40 -18.29 3.90
CA LEU A 35 11.65 -18.66 5.30
C LEU A 35 10.79 -19.85 5.73
N PHE A 36 9.53 -19.90 5.28
CA PHE A 36 8.64 -21.03 5.53
C PHE A 36 9.15 -22.33 4.89
N LEU A 37 9.54 -22.28 3.60
CA LEU A 37 10.06 -23.44 2.87
C LEU A 37 11.38 -23.96 3.43
N SER A 38 12.21 -23.08 3.99
CA SER A 38 13.46 -23.46 4.68
C SER A 38 13.24 -23.90 6.13
N ASN A 39 11.98 -24.05 6.56
CA ASN A 39 11.58 -24.43 7.93
C ASN A 39 12.17 -23.51 9.02
N THR A 40 12.51 -22.27 8.67
CA THR A 40 13.08 -21.27 9.58
C THR A 40 11.98 -20.37 10.12
N ILE A 41 11.10 -20.95 10.94
CA ILE A 41 10.05 -20.22 11.67
C ILE A 41 10.68 -19.61 12.93
N ASN A 42 11.43 -18.54 12.72
CA ASN A 42 12.12 -17.79 13.77
C ASN A 42 11.54 -16.36 13.89
N ILE A 43 12.14 -15.53 14.75
CA ILE A 43 11.66 -14.16 15.02
C ILE A 43 11.56 -13.31 13.73
N LEU A 44 12.43 -13.56 12.74
CA LEU A 44 12.44 -12.86 11.46
C LEU A 44 11.20 -13.17 10.62
N PHE A 45 10.70 -14.41 10.65
CA PHE A 45 9.47 -14.80 9.97
C PHE A 45 8.27 -14.03 10.51
N TRP A 46 8.10 -14.03 11.83
CA TRP A 46 7.01 -13.32 12.51
C TRP A 46 7.11 -11.80 12.34
N MET A 47 8.33 -11.24 12.42
CA MET A 47 8.55 -9.81 12.17
C MET A 47 8.10 -9.40 10.77
N ARG A 48 8.41 -10.20 9.73
CA ARG A 48 7.96 -9.92 8.36
C ARG A 48 6.44 -9.99 8.21
N ILE A 49 5.77 -10.93 8.89
CA ILE A 49 4.31 -11.02 8.91
C ILE A 49 3.69 -9.75 9.53
N VAL A 50 4.20 -9.31 10.68
CA VAL A 50 3.73 -8.07 11.33
C VAL A 50 3.93 -6.86 10.43
N THR A 51 5.06 -6.79 9.71
CA THR A 51 5.32 -5.74 8.73
C THR A 51 4.31 -5.77 7.58
N ILE A 52 3.96 -6.94 7.04
CA ILE A 52 2.93 -7.07 5.99
C ILE A 52 1.57 -6.58 6.51
N ILE A 53 1.16 -6.98 7.72
CA ILE A 53 -0.10 -6.54 8.32
C ILE A 53 -0.13 -5.01 8.44
N THR A 54 0.97 -4.41 8.90
CA THR A 54 1.11 -2.95 9.03
C THR A 54 1.00 -2.25 7.67
N LEU A 55 1.67 -2.78 6.63
CA LEU A 55 1.58 -2.27 5.25
C LEU A 55 0.15 -2.33 4.71
N ILE A 56 -0.60 -3.39 5.01
CA ILE A 56 -2.02 -3.52 4.61
C ILE A 56 -2.86 -2.43 5.26
N VAL A 57 -2.65 -2.13 6.55
CA VAL A 57 -3.38 -1.05 7.23
C VAL A 57 -3.09 0.30 6.57
N VAL A 58 -1.81 0.60 6.29
CA VAL A 58 -1.41 1.83 5.58
C VAL A 58 -2.04 1.90 4.19
N PHE A 59 -2.06 0.79 3.46
CA PHE A 59 -2.70 0.70 2.15
C PHE A 59 -4.19 1.06 2.20
N VAL A 60 -4.94 0.50 3.17
CA VAL A 60 -6.36 0.79 3.34
C VAL A 60 -6.60 2.27 3.63
N VAL A 61 -5.77 2.90 4.46
CA VAL A 61 -5.87 4.34 4.77
C VAL A 61 -5.66 5.18 3.52
N ILE A 62 -4.65 4.85 2.71
CA ILE A 62 -4.34 5.57 1.47
C ILE A 62 -5.47 5.43 0.44
N VAL A 63 -5.95 4.21 0.22
CA VAL A 63 -7.08 3.94 -0.69
C VAL A 63 -8.33 4.69 -0.27
N LYS A 64 -8.64 4.71 1.03
CA LYS A 64 -9.77 5.47 1.57
C LYS A 64 -9.62 6.97 1.28
N LYS A 65 -8.39 7.50 1.41
CA LYS A 65 -8.09 8.91 1.11
C LYS A 65 -8.26 9.23 -0.38
N ILE A 66 -7.84 8.34 -1.27
CA ILE A 66 -8.05 8.49 -2.73
C ILE A 66 -9.53 8.47 -3.06
N HIS A 67 -10.28 7.47 -2.56
CA HIS A 67 -11.70 7.33 -2.85
C HIS A 67 -12.50 8.57 -2.40
N ASN A 68 -12.18 9.11 -1.22
CA ASN A 68 -12.80 10.33 -0.71
C ASN A 68 -12.45 11.58 -1.53
N ASN A 69 -11.23 11.68 -2.06
CA ASN A 69 -10.84 12.81 -2.91
C ASN A 69 -11.50 12.74 -4.30
N ILE A 70 -11.59 11.54 -4.88
CA ILE A 70 -12.30 11.31 -6.15
C ILE A 70 -13.80 11.61 -5.99
N SER A 71 -14.43 11.16 -4.89
CA SER A 71 -15.86 11.42 -4.66
C SER A 71 -16.16 12.91 -4.42
N ARG A 72 -15.25 13.64 -3.77
CA ARG A 72 -15.33 15.12 -3.66
C ARG A 72 -15.19 15.81 -5.01
N LEU A 73 -14.30 15.33 -5.87
CA LEU A 73 -14.14 15.86 -7.24
C LEU A 73 -15.39 15.62 -8.09
N LYS A 74 -16.05 14.47 -7.94
CA LYS A 74 -17.25 14.12 -8.72
C LYS A 74 -18.51 14.90 -8.28
N LYS A 75 -18.49 15.51 -7.09
CA LYS A 75 -19.58 16.33 -6.54
C LYS A 75 -19.39 17.84 -6.77
N LEU A 76 -18.24 18.24 -7.32
CA LEU A 76 -17.92 19.60 -7.77
C LEU A 76 -18.25 19.72 -9.26
#